data_AF-A0A2G2GZL8-F1
#
_entry.id   AF-A0A2G2GZL8-F1
#
_cell.length_a   1.000
_cell.length_b   1.000
_cell.length_c   1.000
_cell.angle_alpha   90.00
_cell.angle_beta   90.00
_cell.angle_gamma   90.00
#
_symmetry.space_group_name_H-M   'P 1'
#
loop_
_entity.id
_entity.type
_entity.pdbx_description
1 polymer ?
#
loop_
_entity_poly.entity_id
_entity_poly.type
_entity_poly.pdbx_seq_one_letter_code
_entity_poly.pdbx_strand_id
1 'polypeptide(L)'
;MIKKSGDKPEKIFEQFVENWFELISEDRWEEAFVLIDLPPSYGEMYTPETFRQEIENDHFCEGTMFRKQHPEIVYSNPKSISGSGSPSVYPLEGTHNYAFEYDVPLNNEFSDLTSGWEFIDAGSFYKVKLDFLHVL
;
A
#
# COMPACT_ATOMS: atom_id res chain seq x y z
N MET A 1 3.33 -1.82 13.64
CA MET A 1 4.24 -2.99 13.80
C MET A 1 3.47 -4.29 13.63
N ILE A 2 4.10 -5.29 13.01
CA ILE A 2 3.52 -6.63 12.78
C ILE A 2 4.29 -7.67 13.57
N LYS A 3 3.61 -8.52 14.33
CA LYS A 3 4.26 -9.63 15.04
C LYS A 3 4.64 -10.72 14.05
N LYS A 4 5.88 -11.20 14.12
CA LYS A 4 6.30 -12.35 13.30
C LYS A 4 5.50 -13.59 13.73
N SER A 5 4.85 -14.24 12.78
CA SER A 5 4.26 -15.57 12.96
C SER A 5 5.19 -16.64 12.37
N GLY A 6 4.77 -17.91 12.43
CA GLY A 6 5.45 -18.99 11.70
C GLY A 6 5.10 -19.01 10.21
N ASP A 7 4.28 -18.06 9.72
CA ASP A 7 3.95 -17.94 8.30
C ASP A 7 5.12 -17.34 7.50
N LYS A 8 5.06 -17.50 6.18
CA LYS A 8 6.02 -16.87 5.26
C LYS A 8 5.83 -15.34 5.26
N PRO A 9 6.92 -14.55 5.14
CA PRO A 9 6.85 -13.09 5.07
C PRO A 9 5.84 -12.57 4.04
N GLU A 10 5.81 -13.16 2.84
CA GLU A 10 4.86 -12.85 1.76
C GLU A 10 3.40 -12.78 2.23
N LYS A 11 2.92 -13.85 2.86
CA LYS A 11 1.55 -13.93 3.36
C LYS A 11 1.29 -12.93 4.49
N ILE A 12 2.28 -12.68 5.34
CA ILE A 12 2.15 -11.72 6.45
C ILE A 12 2.01 -10.29 5.91
N PHE A 13 2.83 -9.94 4.91
CA PHE A 13 2.88 -8.61 4.31
C PHE A 13 1.67 -8.34 3.44
N GLU A 14 1.30 -9.29 2.59
CA GLU A 14 0.07 -9.22 1.79
C GLU A 14 -1.15 -9.02 2.69
N GLN A 15 -1.31 -9.86 3.73
CA GLN A 15 -2.45 -9.72 4.65
C GLN A 15 -2.44 -8.37 5.39
N PHE A 16 -1.26 -7.84 5.73
CA PHE A 16 -1.17 -6.52 6.34
C PHE A 16 -1.64 -5.42 5.35
N VAL A 17 -1.12 -5.42 4.13
CA VAL A 17 -1.44 -4.39 3.12
C VAL A 17 -2.91 -4.49 2.68
N GLU A 18 -3.46 -5.69 2.54
CA GLU A 18 -4.89 -5.89 2.27
C GLU A 18 -5.77 -5.32 3.38
N ASN A 19 -5.43 -5.59 4.65
CA ASN A 19 -6.15 -5.02 5.79
C ASN A 19 -6.00 -3.49 5.84
N TRP A 20 -4.84 -2.97 5.44
CA TRP A 20 -4.60 -1.54 5.38
C TRP A 20 -5.50 -0.87 4.32
N PHE A 21 -5.55 -1.40 3.10
CA PHE A 21 -6.45 -0.88 2.05
C PHE A 21 -7.93 -1.12 2.36
N GLU A 22 -8.29 -2.18 3.08
CA GLU A 22 -9.65 -2.36 3.59
C GLU A 22 -10.07 -1.18 4.49
N LEU A 23 -9.22 -0.77 5.43
CA LEU A 23 -9.48 0.41 6.27
C LEU A 23 -9.65 1.69 5.42
N ILE A 24 -8.81 1.88 4.40
CA ILE A 24 -8.93 3.01 3.48
C ILE A 24 -10.28 2.99 2.75
N SER A 25 -10.72 1.81 2.26
CA SER A 25 -12.01 1.65 1.58
C SER A 25 -13.23 1.90 2.49
N GLU A 26 -13.06 1.75 3.80
CA GLU A 26 -14.07 2.04 4.83
C GLU A 26 -14.04 3.50 5.32
N ASP A 27 -13.24 4.37 4.68
CA ASP A 27 -13.00 5.76 5.08
C ASP A 27 -12.34 5.89 6.48
N ARG A 28 -11.66 4.83 6.95
CA ARG A 28 -10.94 4.77 8.24
C ARG A 28 -9.47 5.10 8.07
N TRP A 29 -9.21 6.23 7.42
CA TRP A 29 -7.86 6.67 7.03
C TRP A 29 -6.91 6.83 8.21
N GLU A 30 -7.33 7.55 9.25
CA GLU A 30 -6.50 7.77 10.43
C GLU A 30 -6.05 6.45 11.07
N GLU A 31 -6.94 5.47 11.14
CA GLU A 31 -6.61 4.15 11.68
C GLU A 31 -5.60 3.40 10.83
N ALA A 32 -5.72 3.49 9.50
CA ALA A 32 -4.76 2.89 8.58
C ALA A 32 -3.37 3.53 8.76
N PHE A 33 -3.28 4.86 8.82
CA PHE A 33 -2.01 5.58 8.91
C PHE A 33 -1.31 5.40 10.27
N VAL A 34 -2.05 5.14 11.36
CA VAL A 34 -1.48 4.75 12.66
C VAL A 34 -0.70 3.42 12.59
N LEU A 35 -0.95 2.57 11.60
CA LEU A 35 -0.26 1.28 11.44
C LEU A 35 1.14 1.41 10.82
N ILE A 36 1.48 2.58 10.27
CA ILE A 36 2.78 2.87 9.67
C ILE A 36 3.75 3.32 10.78
N ASP A 37 4.85 2.59 10.94
CA ASP A 37 5.79 2.78 12.06
C ASP A 37 6.92 3.76 11.75
N LEU A 38 7.26 3.90 10.47
CA LEU A 38 8.45 4.61 9.99
C LEU A 38 8.09 5.54 8.83
N PRO A 39 8.77 6.70 8.73
CA PRO A 39 8.66 7.56 7.54
C PRO A 39 9.26 6.88 6.30
N PRO A 40 8.89 7.32 5.09
CA PRO A 40 9.48 6.84 3.85
C PRO A 40 10.99 7.12 3.81
N SER A 41 11.70 6.42 2.94
CA SER A 41 13.15 6.54 2.78
C SER A 41 13.56 7.87 2.15
N TYR A 42 12.65 8.48 1.39
CA TYR A 42 12.81 9.78 0.77
C TYR A 42 11.48 10.56 0.81
N GLY A 43 11.56 11.89 0.88
CA GLY A 43 10.39 12.75 0.88
C GLY A 43 9.75 12.93 2.26
N GLU A 44 8.53 13.47 2.25
CA GLU A 44 7.73 13.70 3.46
C GLU A 44 6.92 12.45 3.80
N MET A 45 6.57 12.29 5.08
CA MET A 45 5.71 11.19 5.50
C MET A 45 4.30 11.38 4.94
N TYR A 46 3.74 10.31 4.36
CA TYR A 46 2.35 10.32 3.95
C TYR A 46 1.40 10.54 5.14
N THR A 47 0.47 11.47 4.96
CA THR A 47 -0.74 11.62 5.77
C THR A 47 -1.93 11.12 4.94
N PRO A 48 -3.11 10.90 5.54
CA PRO A 48 -4.33 10.64 4.78
C PRO A 48 -4.54 11.61 3.61
N GLU A 49 -4.34 12.91 3.84
CA GLU A 49 -4.53 13.96 2.83
C GLU A 49 -3.49 13.88 1.73
N THR A 50 -2.20 13.77 2.07
CA THR A 50 -1.14 13.77 1.05
C THR A 50 -1.16 12.49 0.22
N PHE A 51 -1.46 11.34 0.82
CA PHE A 51 -1.63 10.08 0.09
C PHE A 51 -2.81 10.14 -0.86
N ARG A 52 -3.97 10.64 -0.39
CA ARG A 52 -5.15 10.84 -1.25
C ARG A 52 -4.84 11.79 -2.40
N GLN A 53 -4.16 12.89 -2.11
CA GLN A 53 -3.76 13.88 -3.10
C GLN A 53 -2.86 13.27 -4.17
N GLU A 54 -1.85 12.48 -3.78
CA GLU A 54 -0.91 11.87 -4.71
C GLU A 54 -1.62 10.89 -5.65
N ILE A 55 -2.58 10.11 -5.15
CA ILE A 55 -3.39 9.22 -5.98
C ILE A 55 -4.29 10.03 -6.93
N GLU A 56 -5.12 10.92 -6.38
CA GLU A 56 -6.23 11.50 -7.13
C GLU A 56 -5.83 12.64 -8.06
N ASN A 57 -4.73 13.33 -7.74
CA ASN A 57 -4.38 14.59 -8.37
C ASN A 57 -2.95 14.63 -8.92
N ASP A 58 -2.08 13.68 -8.56
CA ASP A 58 -0.75 13.57 -9.17
C ASP A 58 -0.70 12.40 -10.16
N HIS A 59 -1.08 11.18 -9.73
CA HIS A 59 -1.06 9.99 -10.60
C HIS A 59 -2.30 9.83 -11.48
N PHE A 60 -3.50 9.97 -10.90
CA PHE A 60 -4.78 9.85 -11.62
C PHE A 60 -5.51 11.18 -11.74
N CYS A 61 -4.74 12.21 -12.09
CA CYS A 61 -5.22 13.57 -12.29
C CYS A 61 -6.13 13.71 -13.53
N GLU A 62 -6.77 14.87 -13.66
CA GLU A 62 -7.59 15.20 -14.83
C GLU A 62 -6.78 15.08 -16.14
N GLY A 63 -7.33 14.33 -17.09
CA GLY A 63 -6.72 14.12 -18.41
C GLY A 63 -6.01 12.77 -18.58
N THR A 64 -5.68 12.07 -17.49
CA THR A 64 -5.19 10.69 -17.52
C THR A 64 -6.26 9.74 -18.09
N MET A 65 -5.82 8.61 -18.65
CA MET A 65 -6.76 7.60 -19.17
C MET A 65 -7.62 7.00 -18.06
N PHE A 66 -7.01 6.73 -16.90
CA PHE A 66 -7.72 6.24 -15.73
C PHE A 66 -8.83 7.21 -15.30
N ARG A 67 -8.53 8.50 -15.11
CA ARG A 67 -9.54 9.50 -14.71
C ARG A 67 -10.66 9.70 -15.74
N LYS A 68 -10.39 9.49 -17.04
CA LYS A 68 -11.43 9.53 -18.08
C LYS A 68 -12.42 8.37 -17.97
N GLN A 69 -11.95 7.20 -17.55
CA GLN A 69 -12.76 6.01 -17.33
C GLN A 69 -13.46 6.03 -15.97
N HIS A 70 -12.80 6.62 -14.98
CA HIS A 70 -13.25 6.77 -13.60
C HIS A 70 -13.23 8.25 -13.19
N PRO A 71 -14.29 9.03 -13.54
CA PRO A 71 -14.37 10.44 -13.16
C PRO A 71 -14.26 10.66 -11.65
N GLU A 72 -14.79 9.72 -10.88
CA GLU A 72 -14.68 9.65 -9.43
C GLU A 72 -13.80 8.45 -9.04
N ILE A 73 -12.79 8.71 -8.21
CA ILE A 73 -11.92 7.67 -7.67
C ILE A 73 -12.56 7.11 -6.41
N VAL A 74 -12.71 5.78 -6.35
CA VAL A 74 -13.31 5.09 -5.21
C VAL A 74 -12.34 4.04 -4.69
N TYR A 75 -11.86 4.18 -3.46
CA TYR A 75 -11.01 3.19 -2.83
C TYR A 75 -11.81 1.92 -2.55
N SER A 76 -11.30 0.77 -3.01
CA SER A 76 -12.04 -0.48 -3.01
C SER A 76 -11.44 -1.48 -2.02
N ASN A 77 -12.28 -2.30 -1.38
CA ASN A 77 -11.80 -3.34 -0.47
C ASN A 77 -11.12 -4.45 -1.29
N PRO A 78 -9.81 -4.68 -1.17
CA PRO A 78 -9.09 -5.66 -2.00
C PRO A 78 -9.64 -7.08 -1.85
N LYS A 79 -10.21 -7.43 -0.69
CA LYS A 79 -10.79 -8.76 -0.41
C LYS A 79 -12.13 -9.01 -1.12
N SER A 80 -12.74 -7.97 -1.67
CA SER A 80 -14.02 -8.03 -2.39
C SER A 80 -13.87 -7.99 -3.92
N ILE A 81 -12.66 -7.70 -4.41
CA ILE A 81 -12.33 -7.56 -5.83
C ILE A 81 -11.85 -8.91 -6.36
N SER A 82 -12.15 -9.23 -7.61
CA SER A 82 -11.60 -10.41 -8.27
C SER A 82 -10.13 -10.20 -8.68
N GLY A 83 -9.27 -11.19 -8.41
CA GLY A 83 -7.86 -11.15 -8.75
C GLY A 83 -6.98 -11.06 -7.51
N SER A 84 -5.74 -10.63 -7.69
CA SER A 84 -4.78 -10.31 -6.63
C SER A 84 -4.08 -9.02 -7.02
N GLY A 85 -3.74 -8.16 -6.07
CA GLY A 85 -2.99 -6.92 -6.31
C GLY A 85 -1.50 -7.14 -6.66
N SER A 86 -1.23 -8.17 -7.46
CA SER A 86 0.10 -8.60 -7.91
C SER A 86 1.18 -8.54 -6.83
N PRO A 87 0.95 -9.11 -5.62
CA PRO A 87 1.86 -8.97 -4.49
C PRO A 87 3.25 -9.48 -4.87
N SER A 88 4.26 -8.66 -4.61
CA SER A 88 5.65 -9.04 -4.89
C SER A 88 6.55 -8.72 -3.71
N VAL A 89 7.36 -9.68 -3.29
CA VAL A 89 8.23 -9.58 -2.09
C VAL A 89 9.68 -9.73 -2.50
N TYR A 90 10.50 -8.78 -2.10
CA TYR A 90 11.94 -8.76 -2.39
C TYR A 90 12.74 -8.69 -1.08
N PRO A 91 13.60 -9.67 -0.77
CA PRO A 91 14.54 -9.51 0.33
C PRO A 91 15.58 -8.43 -0.02
N LEU A 92 15.84 -7.50 0.89
CA LEU A 92 16.83 -6.44 0.68
C LEU A 92 18.24 -6.97 0.97
N GLU A 93 19.13 -6.94 -0.03
CA GLU A 93 20.47 -7.53 0.04
C GLU A 93 21.27 -7.05 1.25
N GLY A 94 21.95 -7.99 1.93
CA GLY A 94 22.76 -7.68 3.11
C GLY A 94 21.97 -7.34 4.37
N THR A 95 20.64 -7.44 4.35
CA THR A 95 19.76 -7.17 5.49
C THR A 95 18.81 -8.33 5.77
N HIS A 96 18.00 -8.21 6.83
CA HIS A 96 16.85 -9.09 7.10
C HIS A 96 15.51 -8.41 6.77
N ASN A 97 15.56 -7.31 6.02
CA ASN A 97 14.40 -6.51 5.65
C ASN A 97 13.83 -6.97 4.30
N TYR A 98 12.60 -6.56 4.03
CA TYR A 98 11.89 -6.88 2.80
C TYR A 98 11.29 -5.63 2.18
N ALA A 99 11.38 -5.49 0.87
CA ALA A 99 10.50 -4.63 0.10
C ALA A 99 9.28 -5.44 -0.35
N PHE A 100 8.15 -4.76 -0.50
CA PHE A 100 6.89 -5.34 -0.92
C PHE A 100 6.13 -4.37 -1.80
N GLU A 101 5.57 -4.88 -2.89
CA GLU A 101 4.78 -4.10 -3.85
C GLU A 101 3.37 -4.68 -3.93
N TYR A 102 2.39 -3.79 -4.04
CA TYR A 102 0.98 -4.16 -4.15
C TYR A 102 0.21 -3.14 -4.98
N ASP A 103 -0.54 -3.62 -5.98
CA ASP A 103 -1.39 -2.80 -6.84
C ASP A 103 -2.53 -2.18 -6.01
N VAL A 104 -2.75 -0.88 -6.20
CA VAL A 104 -3.70 -0.09 -5.41
C VAL A 104 -5.14 -0.43 -5.86
N PRO A 105 -6.01 -0.88 -4.94
CA PRO A 105 -7.39 -1.25 -5.27
C PRO A 105 -8.29 -0.01 -5.40
N LEU A 106 -8.70 0.31 -6.63
CA LEU A 106 -9.54 1.46 -6.95
C LEU A 106 -10.69 1.04 -7.87
N ASN A 107 -11.86 1.64 -7.70
CA ASN A 107 -13.03 1.50 -8.58
C ASN A 107 -13.44 0.04 -8.88
N ASN A 108 -13.31 -0.86 -7.91
CA ASN A 108 -13.53 -2.32 -7.98
C ASN A 108 -12.55 -3.09 -8.89
N GLU A 109 -11.36 -2.56 -9.10
CA GLU A 109 -10.25 -3.22 -9.80
C GLU A 109 -8.91 -2.95 -9.11
N PHE A 110 -7.88 -3.71 -9.46
CA PHE A 110 -6.51 -3.37 -9.13
C PHE A 110 -5.98 -2.45 -10.23
N SER A 111 -5.62 -1.22 -9.87
CA SER A 111 -5.14 -0.22 -10.82
C SER A 111 -3.69 -0.47 -11.25
N ASP A 112 -3.21 0.26 -12.25
CA ASP A 112 -1.80 0.29 -12.66
C ASP A 112 -0.91 1.11 -11.70
N LEU A 113 -1.49 1.69 -10.65
CA LEU A 113 -0.75 2.30 -9.55
C LEU A 113 -0.34 1.23 -8.55
N THR A 114 0.94 1.19 -8.23
CA THR A 114 1.55 0.30 -7.25
C THR A 114 1.95 1.08 -6.00
N SER A 115 1.65 0.51 -4.84
CA SER A 115 2.14 0.95 -3.54
C SER A 115 3.38 0.16 -3.13
N GLY A 116 4.45 0.87 -2.81
CA GLY A 116 5.72 0.32 -2.37
C GLY A 116 5.87 0.40 -0.85
N TRP A 117 6.25 -0.72 -0.24
CA TRP A 117 6.36 -0.88 1.21
C TRP A 117 7.72 -1.47 1.59
N GLU A 118 8.19 -1.15 2.79
CA GLU A 118 9.29 -1.88 3.42
C GLU A 118 8.89 -2.43 4.79
N PHE A 119 9.29 -3.67 5.04
CA PHE A 119 9.12 -4.37 6.30
C PHE A 119 10.48 -4.58 6.95
N ILE A 120 10.76 -3.78 7.98
CA ILE A 120 12.07 -3.72 8.64
C ILE A 120 12.10 -4.69 9.82
N ASP A 121 13.06 -5.60 9.84
CA ASP A 121 13.22 -6.55 10.93
C ASP A 121 13.58 -5.85 12.25
N ALA A 122 12.75 -6.04 13.27
CA ALA A 122 12.95 -5.57 14.63
C ALA A 122 12.90 -6.73 15.66
N GLY A 123 13.40 -7.91 15.28
CA GLY A 123 13.48 -9.10 16.13
C GLY A 123 12.19 -9.92 16.07
N SER A 124 11.32 -9.77 17.08
CA SER A 124 10.03 -10.48 17.13
C SER A 124 8.92 -9.82 16.29
N PHE A 125 9.23 -8.69 15.67
CA PHE A 125 8.29 -7.88 14.90
C PHE A 125 8.93 -7.39 13.60
N TYR A 126 8.08 -7.00 12.65
CA TYR A 126 8.43 -6.12 11.55
C TYR A 126 7.89 -4.72 11.84
N LYS A 127 8.71 -3.69 11.61
CA LYS A 127 8.24 -2.32 11.48
C LYS A 127 7.81 -2.08 10.04
N VAL A 128 6.73 -1.33 9.87
CA VAL A 128 6.12 -1.04 8.58
C VAL A 128 6.51 0.36 8.12
N LYS A 129 6.92 0.46 6.86
CA LYS A 129 7.12 1.70 6.15
C LYS A 129 6.31 1.66 4.85
N LEU A 130 5.54 2.71 4.59
CA LEU A 130 5.01 3.01 3.26
C LEU A 130 6.03 3.92 2.58
N ASP A 131 6.62 3.47 1.49
CA ASP A 131 7.80 4.10 0.91
C ASP A 131 7.47 4.97 -0.32
N PHE A 132 6.61 4.50 -1.23
CA PHE A 132 6.25 5.24 -2.44
C PHE A 132 4.91 4.81 -3.04
N LEU A 133 4.39 5.65 -3.95
CA LEU A 133 3.40 5.31 -4.97
C LEU A 133 4.01 5.50 -6.36
N HIS A 134 3.73 4.59 -7.29
CA HIS A 134 4.23 4.69 -8.65
C HIS A 134 3.31 4.00 -9.65
N VAL A 135 3.16 4.55 -10.85
CA VAL A 135 2.41 3.94 -11.96
C VAL A 135 3.39 3.20 -12.86
N LEU A 136 3.16 1.91 -13.12
CA LEU A 136 4.00 1.06 -13.99
C LEU A 136 3.75 1.27 -15.49
#